data_AF-A0A7V3I8F0-F1
#
_entry.id   AF-A0A7V3I8F0-F1
#
_cell.length_a   1.000
_cell.length_b   1.000
_cell.length_c   1.000
_cell.angle_alpha   90.00
_cell.angle_beta   90.00
_cell.angle_gamma   90.00
#
_symmetry.space_group_name_H-M   'P 1'
#
loop_
_entity.id
_entity.type
_entity.pdbx_description
1 polymer ?
#
loop_
_entity_poly.entity_id
_entity_poly.type
_entity_poly.pdbx_seq_one_letter_code
_entity_poly.pdbx_strand_id
1 'polypeptide(L)'
;DDNGVKIGTPYVEGASVIGEVTRQYKGRKIRGFTYKPKKNVSRRFGHRPLLTAVSIRKISQPGAEASKKRASRQVSKEEESNGA
;
A
#
# COMPACT_ATOMS: atom_id res chain seq x y z
N ASP A 1 3.31 17.72 -19.96
CA ASP A 1 2.86 16.34 -20.17
C ASP A 1 1.74 16.01 -19.19
N ASP A 2 0.48 16.18 -19.62
CA ASP A 2 -0.74 16.12 -18.80
C ASP A 2 -1.70 14.99 -19.24
N ASN A 3 -1.18 13.92 -19.84
CA ASN A 3 -1.99 12.84 -20.41
C ASN A 3 -2.51 11.82 -19.36
N GLY A 4 -3.39 12.25 -18.46
CA GLY A 4 -4.28 11.33 -17.73
C GLY A 4 -4.20 11.31 -16.20
N VAL A 5 -3.95 12.44 -15.55
CA VAL A 5 -4.03 12.54 -14.07
C VAL A 5 -5.50 12.49 -13.62
N LYS A 6 -5.86 11.47 -12.85
CA LYS A 6 -7.19 11.36 -12.20
C LYS A 6 -7.08 11.84 -10.75
N ILE A 7 -7.88 12.85 -10.40
CA ILE A 7 -7.93 13.41 -9.03
C ILE A 7 -9.19 12.89 -8.35
N GLY A 8 -9.06 12.29 -7.17
CA GLY A 8 -10.18 11.82 -6.36
C GLY A 8 -10.55 12.82 -5.26
N THR A 9 -11.80 12.79 -4.81
CA THR A 9 -12.30 13.54 -3.65
C THR A 9 -13.10 12.61 -2.75
N PRO A 10 -12.54 11.99 -1.70
CA PRO A 10 -11.14 11.87 -1.27
C PRO A 10 -10.41 10.62 -1.82
N TYR A 11 -11.14 9.68 -2.45
CA TYR A 11 -10.59 8.45 -3.03
C TYR A 11 -10.84 8.41 -4.54
N VAL A 12 -10.02 7.65 -5.25
CA VAL A 12 -10.28 7.26 -6.65
C VAL A 12 -10.96 5.89 -6.62
N GLU A 13 -12.26 5.87 -6.91
CA GLU A 13 -13.07 4.64 -6.86
C GLU A 13 -12.48 3.57 -7.78
N GLY A 14 -12.32 2.33 -7.28
CA GLY A 14 -11.82 1.19 -8.04
C GLY A 14 -10.31 1.17 -8.33
N ALA A 15 -9.54 2.11 -7.77
CA ALA A 15 -8.08 2.03 -7.78
C ALA A 15 -7.58 1.03 -6.72
N SER A 16 -6.62 0.18 -7.08
CA SER A 16 -5.98 -0.74 -6.14
C SER A 16 -4.46 -0.69 -6.28
N VAL A 17 -3.76 -0.80 -5.15
CA VAL A 17 -2.30 -0.84 -5.10
C VAL A 17 -1.88 -2.17 -4.49
N ILE A 18 -1.18 -2.98 -5.26
CA ILE A 18 -0.67 -4.27 -4.81
C ILE A 18 0.79 -4.05 -4.39
N GLY A 19 1.04 -4.24 -3.09
CA GLY A 19 2.36 -4.19 -2.49
C GLY A 19 2.70 -5.48 -1.74
N GLU A 20 3.99 -5.68 -1.50
CA GLU A 20 4.50 -6.77 -0.68
C GLU A 20 5.23 -6.21 0.53
N VAL A 21 5.07 -6.89 1.67
CA VAL A 21 5.82 -6.58 2.89
C VAL A 21 7.20 -7.21 2.79
N THR A 22 8.23 -6.38 2.60
CA THR A 22 9.61 -6.86 2.50
C THR A 22 10.16 -7.28 3.84
N ARG A 23 9.97 -6.45 4.88
CA ARG A 23 10.45 -6.72 6.24
C ARG A 23 9.80 -5.85 7.28
N GLN A 24 9.76 -6.34 8.51
CA GLN A 24 9.40 -5.58 9.70
C GLN A 24 10.65 -5.32 10.52
N TYR A 25 10.85 -4.08 10.96
CA TYR A 25 12.06 -3.69 11.69
C TYR A 25 11.81 -2.56 12.67
N LYS A 26 12.70 -2.43 13.65
CA LYS A 26 12.66 -1.32 14.61
C LYS A 26 13.37 -0.12 14.00
N GLY A 27 12.66 1.00 13.89
CA GLY A 27 13.19 2.26 13.38
C GLY A 27 14.29 2.86 14.28
N ARG A 28 14.80 4.01 13.86
CA ARG A 28 15.81 4.76 14.61
C ARG A 28 15.25 5.10 16.00
N LYS A 29 16.12 5.00 17.02
CA LYS A 29 15.73 5.28 18.41
C LYS A 29 15.49 6.78 18.57
N ILE A 30 14.25 7.16 18.85
CA ILE A 30 13.91 8.52 19.27
C ILE A 30 14.30 8.63 20.74
N ARG A 31 15.21 9.56 21.07
CA ARG A 31 15.67 9.81 22.43
C ARG A 31 14.93 11.03 22.96
N GLY A 32 14.07 10.81 23.95
CA GLY A 32 13.39 11.85 24.69
C GLY A 32 14.06 12.07 26.04
N PHE A 33 14.07 13.31 26.51
CA PHE A 33 14.49 13.64 27.86
C PHE A 33 13.44 14.54 28.48
N THR A 34 12.83 14.07 29.56
CA THR A 34 11.95 14.90 30.38
C THR A 34 12.77 15.43 31.55
N TYR A 35 12.81 16.75 31.66
CA TYR A 35 13.41 17.44 32.79
C TYR A 35 12.37 18.35 33.43
N LYS A 36 12.27 18.31 34.76
CA LYS A 36 11.52 19.32 35.53
C LYS A 36 12.44 19.95 36.57
N PRO A 37 12.65 21.28 36.52
CA PRO A 37 13.55 21.97 37.44
C PRO A 37 13.03 21.88 38.88
N LYS A 38 13.96 21.82 39.86
CA LYS A 38 13.67 21.82 41.31
C LYS A 38 12.73 20.71 41.82
N LYS A 39 12.40 19.73 40.97
CA LYS A 39 11.60 18.55 41.32
C LYS A 39 12.41 17.25 41.32
N ASN A 40 13.72 17.33 41.12
CA ASN A 40 14.63 16.19 40.96
C ASN A 40 14.11 15.15 39.93
N VAL A 41 13.38 15.61 38.91
CA VAL A 41 12.88 14.74 37.84
C VAL A 41 13.75 14.95 36.61
N SER A 42 14.55 13.93 36.31
CA SER A 42 15.24 13.79 35.04
C SER A 42 15.02 12.36 34.54
N ARG A 43 14.35 12.22 33.40
CA ARG A 43 14.06 10.91 32.81
C ARG A 43 14.47 10.90 31.35
N ARG A 44 15.44 10.06 31.02
CA ARG A 44 15.73 9.69 29.63
C ARG A 44 14.82 8.54 29.26
N PHE A 45 14.08 8.69 28.17
CA PHE A 45 13.30 7.60 27.59
C PHE A 45 13.64 7.46 26.12
N GLY A 46 13.47 6.26 25.60
CA GLY A 46 13.69 5.98 24.20
C GLY A 46 12.53 5.20 23.63
N HIS A 47 11.97 5.68 22.52
CA HIS A 47 11.02 4.91 21.74
C HIS A 47 11.69 4.45 20.45
N ARG A 48 11.61 3.15 20.16
CA ARG A 48 11.94 2.60 18.85
C ARG A 48 10.61 2.21 18.19
N PRO A 49 10.14 2.98 17.18
CA PRO A 49 8.91 2.63 16.49
C PRO A 49 9.11 1.31 15.73
N LEU A 50 8.08 0.47 15.72
CA LEU A 50 8.03 -0.69 14.82
C LEU A 50 7.57 -0.18 13.46
N LEU A 51 8.38 -0.44 12.43
CA LEU A 51 8.12 -0.01 11.06
C LEU A 51 8.08 -1.22 10.14
N THR A 52 7.24 -1.12 9.12
CA THR A 52 7.11 -2.13 8.07
C THR A 52 7.58 -1.51 6.76
N ALA A 53 8.58 -2.13 6.13
CA ALA A 53 8.97 -1.77 4.77
C ALA A 53 8.05 -2.49 3.79
N VAL A 54 7.36 -1.72 2.94
CA VAL A 54 6.48 -2.22 1.90
C VAL A 54 7.03 -1.77 0.55
N SER A 55 7.15 -2.72 -0.37
CA SER A 55 7.54 -2.46 -1.76
C SER A 55 6.28 -2.51 -2.64
N ILE A 56 6.07 -1.49 -3.46
CA ILE A 56 4.90 -1.42 -4.36
C ILE A 56 5.21 -2.16 -5.65
N ARG A 57 4.37 -3.14 -6.02
CA ARG A 57 4.57 -3.96 -7.22
C ARG A 57 3.74 -3.46 -8.39
N LYS A 58 2.46 -3.17 -8.17
CA LYS A 58 1.52 -2.77 -9.23
C LYS A 58 0.50 -1.76 -8.73
N ILE A 59 0.08 -0.88 -9.65
CA ILE A 59 -0.99 0.09 -9.45
C ILE A 59 -2.05 -0.21 -10.51
N SER A 60 -3.26 -0.56 -10.09
CA SER A 60 -4.42 -0.77 -10.96
C SER A 60 -5.26 0.49 -10.95
N GLN A 61 -5.56 1.01 -12.15
CA GLN A 61 -6.49 2.13 -12.35
C GLN A 61 -7.90 1.59 -12.55
N PRO A 62 -8.94 2.31 -12.10
CA PRO A 62 -10.32 1.91 -12.38
C PRO A 62 -10.56 1.90 -13.89
N GLY A 63 -10.86 0.70 -14.40
CA GLY A 63 -11.12 0.42 -15.81
C GLY A 63 -10.15 -0.57 -16.49
N ALA A 64 -8.98 -0.87 -15.90
CA ALA A 64 -7.96 -1.71 -16.57
C ALA A 64 -8.11 -3.23 -16.34
N GLU A 65 -8.72 -3.67 -15.23
CA GLU A 65 -8.85 -5.10 -14.88
C GLU A 65 -10.17 -5.75 -15.33
N ALA A 66 -11.18 -4.97 -15.68
CA ALA A 66 -12.46 -5.50 -16.16
C ALA A 66 -12.36 -6.13 -17.58
N SER A 67 -11.37 -5.73 -18.38
CA SER A 67 -11.15 -6.23 -19.74
C SER A 67 -10.42 -7.58 -19.78
N LYS A 68 -9.41 -7.81 -18.92
CA LYS A 68 -8.66 -9.08 -18.89
C LYS A 68 -9.48 -10.26 -18.33
N LYS A 69 -10.32 -10.02 -17.31
CA LYS A 69 -11.19 -11.06 -16.73
C LYS A 69 -12.35 -11.46 -17.66
N ARG A 70 -12.75 -10.57 -18.58
CA ARG A 70 -13.73 -10.86 -19.64
C ARG A 70 -13.12 -11.65 -20.80
N ALA A 71 -11.89 -11.31 -21.20
CA ALA A 71 -11.17 -12.05 -22.26
C ALA A 71 -10.90 -13.52 -21.89
N SER A 72 -10.44 -13.80 -20.66
CA SER A 72 -10.21 -15.19 -20.22
C SER A 72 -11.48 -16.02 -20.07
N ARG A 73 -12.63 -15.38 -19.87
CA ARG A 73 -13.94 -16.04 -19.71
C ARG A 73 -14.65 -16.31 -21.05
N GLN A 74 -14.25 -15.62 -22.13
CA GLN A 74 -14.74 -15.89 -23.49
C GLN A 74 -13.98 -17.06 -24.13
N VAL A 75 -12.66 -17.14 -23.96
CA VAL A 75 -11.85 -18.24 -24.49
C VAL A 75 -12.27 -19.59 -23.91
N SER A 76 -12.54 -19.68 -22.60
CA SER A 76 -13.01 -20.91 -21.97
C SER A 76 -14.42 -21.34 -22.41
N LYS A 77 -15.22 -20.42 -22.97
CA LYS A 77 -16.60 -20.71 -23.42
C LYS A 77 -16.67 -21.11 -24.90
N GLU A 78 -15.67 -20.72 -25.70
CA GLU A 78 -15.55 -21.09 -27.12
C GLU A 78 -14.86 -22.46 -27.33
N GLU A 79 -13.96 -22.85 -26.43
CA GLU A 79 -13.36 -24.21 -26.45
C GLU A 79 -14.37 -25.31 -26.10
N GLU A 80 -15.36 -25.02 -25.24
CA GLU A 80 -16.44 -25.96 -24.89
C GLU A 80 -17.51 -26.12 -25.99
N SER A 81 -17.63 -25.15 -26.92
CA SER A 81 -18.63 -25.20 -28.00
C SER A 81 -18.12 -25.80 -29.32
N ASN A 82 -16.82 -25.84 -29.54
CA ASN A 82 -16.19 -26.42 -30.75
C ASN A 82 -15.72 -27.88 -30.55
N GLY A 83 -15.95 -28.46 -29.37
CA GLY A 83 -15.59 -29.83 -29.01
C GLY A 83 -16.75 -30.82 -28.94
N ALA A 84 -17.91 -30.49 -29.51
CA ALA A 84 -19.08 -31.38 -29.63
C ALA A 84 -19.37 -31.69 -31.11
#